data_AF-A0A8J6QEE2-F1
#
_entry.id   AF-A0A8J6QEE2-F1
#
_cell.length_a   1.000
_cell.length_b   1.000
_cell.length_c   1.000
_cell.angle_alpha   90.00
_cell.angle_beta   90.00
_cell.angle_gamma   90.00
#
_symmetry.space_group_name_H-M   'P 1'
#
loop_
_entity.id
_entity.type
_entity.pdbx_description
1 polymer ?
#
loop_
_entity_poly.entity_id
_entity_poly.type
_entity_poly.pdbx_seq_one_letter_code
_entity_poly.pdbx_strand_id
1 'polypeptide(L)' 'MAAKRCTSSREGKVLLSCWITPELRMELDRVWAAQGHRPHGRTQKGMEEMIALYLAAQQES' A
#
# COMPACT_ATOMS: atom_id res chain seq x y z
N MET A 1 12.22 -25.74 -6.35
CA MET A 1 11.10 -25.68 -5.37
C MET A 1 10.30 -24.43 -5.71
N ALA A 2 9.15 -24.55 -6.38
CA ALA A 2 8.35 -23.37 -6.72
C ALA A 2 7.91 -22.70 -5.41
N ALA A 3 8.26 -21.43 -5.22
CA ALA A 3 7.84 -20.68 -4.05
C ALA A 3 6.31 -20.74 -3.98
N LYS A 4 5.76 -21.35 -2.92
CA LYS A 4 4.31 -21.35 -2.67
C LYS A 4 3.89 -19.89 -2.56
N ARG A 5 3.25 -19.38 -3.62
CA ARG A 5 2.64 -18.04 -3.60
C ARG A 5 1.58 -18.05 -2.50
N CYS A 6 1.59 -17.05 -1.63
CA CYS A 6 0.52 -16.87 -0.64
C CYS A 6 -0.83 -16.82 -1.37
N THR A 7 -1.68 -17.82 -1.17
CA THR A 7 -3.06 -17.82 -1.65
C THR A 7 -3.95 -17.46 -0.47
N SER A 8 -4.65 -16.32 -0.52
CA SER A 8 -5.64 -15.98 0.50
C SER A 8 -6.92 -16.78 0.24
N SER A 9 -7.41 -17.46 1.28
CA SER A 9 -8.64 -18.27 1.23
C SER A 9 -9.87 -17.52 1.73
N ARG A 10 -9.76 -16.21 1.98
CA ARG A 10 -10.82 -15.36 2.52
C ARG A 10 -10.92 -14.05 1.75
N GLU A 11 -12.10 -13.74 1.26
CA GLU A 11 -12.48 -12.40 0.84
C GLU A 11 -12.68 -11.54 2.10
N GLY A 12 -11.94 -10.44 2.22
CA GLY A 12 -12.04 -9.56 3.39
C GLY A 12 -10.95 -8.48 3.40
N LYS A 13 -11.18 -7.42 4.18
CA LYS A 13 -10.18 -6.38 4.42
C LYS A 13 -9.25 -6.80 5.56
N VAL A 14 -7.94 -6.70 5.35
CA VAL A 14 -6.93 -6.92 6.39
C VAL A 14 -6.41 -5.56 6.82
N LEU A 15 -6.37 -5.32 8.14
CA LEU A 15 -5.71 -4.15 8.69
C LEU A 15 -4.22 -4.44 8.84
N LEU A 16 -3.39 -3.65 8.17
CA LEU A 16 -1.93 -3.72 8.30
C LEU A 16 -1.44 -2.49 9.06
N SER A 17 -0.56 -2.74 10.03
CA SER A 17 0.14 -1.71 10.76
C SER A 17 1.62 -1.77 10.39
N CYS A 18 2.22 -0.63 10.08
CA CYS A 18 3.66 -0.52 9.88
C CYS A 18 4.22 0.63 10.71
N TRP A 19 5.48 0.51 11.11
CA TRP A 19 6.21 1.60 11.73
C TRP A 19 7.06 2.29 10.67
N ILE A 20 6.87 3.60 10.54
CA ILE A 20 7.65 4.48 9.68
C ILE A 20 8.04 5.73 10.47
N THR A 21 9.09 6.41 10.05
CA THR A 21 9.49 7.66 10.69
C THR A 21 8.44 8.75 10.45
N PRO A 22 8.32 9.73 11.36
CA PRO A 22 7.41 10.86 11.18
C PRO A 22 7.65 11.62 9.88
N GLU A 23 8.91 11.77 9.48
CA GLU A 23 9.32 12.49 8.27
C GLU A 23 8.78 11.79 7.02
N LEU A 24 8.97 10.47 6.94
CA LEU A 24 8.47 9.66 5.84
C LEU A 24 6.93 9.69 5.79
N ARG A 25 6.27 9.62 6.95
CA ARG A 25 4.80 9.74 7.02
C ARG A 25 4.31 11.07 6.45
N MET A 26 4.97 12.17 6.80
CA MET A 26 4.60 13.50 6.33
C MET A 26 4.85 13.68 4.83
N GLU A 27 5.95 13.13 4.32
CA GLU A 27 6.26 13.16 2.89
C GLU A 27 5.20 12.39 2.08
N LEU A 28 4.86 11.18 2.52
CA LEU A 28 3.82 10.36 1.88
C LEU A 28 2.46 11.07 1.88
N ASP A 29 2.06 11.68 3.01
CA ASP A 29 0.82 12.45 3.09
C ASP A 29 0.76 13.59 2.06
N ARG A 30 1.88 14.32 1.88
CA ARG A 30 1.98 15.41 0.89
C ARG A 30 1.87 14.88 -0.54
N VAL A 31 2.57 13.80 -0.86
CA VAL A 31 2.52 13.18 -2.20
C VAL A 31 1.10 12.74 -2.54
N TRP A 32 0.44 12.04 -1.62
CA TRP A 32 -0.93 11.59 -1.80
C TRP A 32 -1.94 12.74 -1.85
N ALA A 33 -1.72 13.82 -1.10
CA ALA A 33 -2.53 15.02 -1.21
C ALA A 33 -2.43 15.64 -2.61
N ALA A 34 -1.23 15.70 -3.18
CA ALA A 34 -0.98 16.21 -4.54
C ALA A 34 -1.62 15.33 -5.63
N GLN A 35 -1.75 14.02 -5.38
CA GLN A 35 -2.48 13.09 -6.24
C GLN A 35 -4.02 13.20 -6.12
N GLY A 36 -4.53 14.13 -5.30
CA GLY A 36 -5.96 14.40 -5.15
C GLY A 36 -6.67 13.48 -4.16
N HIS A 37 -5.95 12.72 -3.34
CA HIS A 37 -6.57 11.90 -2.31
C HIS A 37 -7.17 12.75 -1.17
N ARG A 38 -8.44 12.46 -0.84
CA ARG A 38 -9.21 13.12 0.23
C ARG A 38 -8.51 12.94 1.59
N PRO A 39 -8.56 13.92 2.51
CA PRO A 39 -7.91 13.82 3.82
C PRO A 39 -8.32 12.57 4.62
N HIS A 40 -9.61 12.26 4.66
CA HIS A 40 -10.11 11.05 5.32
C HIS A 40 -9.82 9.83 4.45
N GLY A 41 -9.00 8.91 4.97
CA GLY A 41 -8.62 7.68 4.28
C GLY A 41 -7.45 7.84 3.29
N ARG A 42 -6.82 9.03 3.21
CA ARG A 42 -5.68 9.29 2.32
C ARG A 42 -4.59 8.24 2.44
N THR A 43 -4.13 8.01 3.67
CA THR A 43 -3.04 7.07 3.96
C THR A 43 -3.40 5.66 3.58
N GLN A 44 -4.63 5.22 3.86
CA GLN A 44 -5.07 3.88 3.49
C GLN A 44 -5.06 3.72 1.96
N LYS A 45 -5.69 4.64 1.24
CA LYS A 45 -5.78 4.59 -0.22
C LYS A 45 -4.40 4.64 -0.88
N GLY A 46 -3.55 5.57 -0.42
CA GLY A 46 -2.19 5.71 -0.96
C GLY A 46 -1.31 4.49 -0.69
N MET A 47 -1.46 3.83 0.46
CA MET A 47 -0.75 2.57 0.75
C MET A 47 -1.27 1.41 -0.10
N GLU A 48 -2.60 1.29 -0.26
CA GLU A 48 -3.23 0.28 -1.12
C GLU A 48 -2.75 0.41 -2.57
N GLU A 49 -2.73 1.62 -3.13
CA GLU A 49 -2.25 1.89 -4.49
C GLU A 49 -0.75 1.61 -4.64
N MET A 50 0.07 2.03 -3.68
CA MET A 50 1.52 1.78 -3.70
C MET A 50 1.86 0.29 -3.66
N ILE A 51 1.19 -0.48 -2.79
CA ILE A 51 1.37 -1.94 -2.71
C ILE A 51 0.92 -2.60 -4.02
N ALA A 52 -0.21 -2.19 -4.59
CA ALA A 52 -0.69 -2.72 -5.85
C ALA A 52 0.30 -2.48 -7.00
N LEU A 53 0.85 -1.27 -7.11
CA LEU A 53 1.86 -0.92 -8.11
C LEU A 53 3.14 -1.73 -7.93
N TYR A 54 3.61 -1.87 -6.69
CA TYR A 54 4.79 -2.68 -6.40
C TYR A 54 4.58 -4.14 -6.82
N LEU A 55 3.45 -4.74 -6.44
CA LEU A 55 3.15 -6.13 -6.80
C LEU A 55 2.98 -6.34 -8.30
N ALA A 56 2.39 -5.37 -9.02
CA ALA A 56 2.27 -5.42 -10.48
C ALA A 56 3.66 -5.40 -11.14
N ALA A 57 4.54 -4.49 -10.70
CA ALA A 57 5.90 -4.41 -11.22
C ALA A 57 6.73 -5.69 -10.97
N GLN A 58 6.45 -6.42 -9.88
CA GLN A 58 7.10 -7.69 -9.58
C GLN A 58 6.56 -8.89 -10.39
N GLN A 59 5.41 -8.76 -11.06
CA GLN A 59 4.85 -9.84 -11.89
C GLN A 59 5.42 -9.85 -13.32
N GLU A 60 6.08 -8.77 -13.74
CA GLU A 60 6.71 -8.63 -15.06
C GLU A 60 8.18 -9.14 -15.08
N SER A 61 8.66 -9.74 -13.98
CA SER A 61 10.00 -10.35 -13.82
C SER A 61 9.93 -11.86 -13.61
#